data_AF-A0A0L0MD07-F1
#
_entry.id   AF-A0A0L0MD07-F1
#
_cell.length_a   1.000
_cell.length_b   1.000
_cell.length_c   1.000
_cell.angle_alpha   90.00
_cell.angle_beta   90.00
_cell.angle_gamma   90.00
#
_symmetry.space_group_name_H-M   'P 1'
#
loop_
_entity.id
_entity.type
_entity.pdbx_description
1 polymer ?
#
loop_
_entity_poly.entity_id
_entity_poly.type
_entity_poly.pdbx_seq_one_letter_code
_entity_poly.pdbx_strand_id
1 'polypeptide(L)'
;MPKSKPSKPIRSVAKAARHKKVLYLPLDRDSVAQVALQARMALEVARACRGDAPALRCLAQAVALTGLIAAAGHGEIEEETLCAAEAAFSGVLASGSLSGWGLDARELAAATDVINEHDRQLRETRLDVVVRAFEQIERRLGPGLTLAELFALRDKRASRK
;
A
#
# COMPACT_ATOMS: atom_id res chain seq x y z
N MET A 1 -1.65 7.72 -47.39
CA MET A 1 -1.84 7.13 -46.04
C MET A 1 -0.65 7.49 -45.16
N PRO A 2 -0.82 8.20 -44.03
CA PRO A 2 0.30 8.54 -43.16
C PRO A 2 0.64 7.36 -42.24
N LYS A 3 1.93 6.98 -42.20
CA LYS A 3 2.45 5.88 -41.36
C LYS A 3 2.62 6.36 -39.92
N SER A 4 1.97 5.69 -38.97
CA SER A 4 2.10 5.94 -37.53
C SER A 4 3.51 5.61 -37.03
N LYS A 5 4.10 6.53 -36.27
CA LYS A 5 5.40 6.35 -35.62
C LYS A 5 5.23 5.49 -34.34
N PRO A 6 6.14 4.56 -34.04
CA PRO A 6 6.04 3.73 -32.84
C PRO A 6 6.25 4.58 -31.58
N SER A 7 5.31 4.48 -30.63
CA SER A 7 5.38 5.14 -29.32
C SER A 7 6.53 4.57 -28.49
N LYS A 8 7.35 5.46 -27.90
CA LYS A 8 8.48 5.07 -27.04
C LYS A 8 7.95 4.40 -25.76
N PRO A 9 8.55 3.28 -25.30
CA PRO A 9 8.13 2.66 -24.06
C PRO A 9 8.40 3.61 -22.89
N ILE A 10 7.39 3.84 -22.05
CA ILE A 10 7.50 4.57 -20.79
C ILE A 10 8.56 3.85 -19.95
N ARG A 11 9.77 4.41 -19.86
CA ARG A 11 10.77 3.93 -18.91
C ARG A 11 10.19 4.16 -17.53
N SER A 12 9.97 3.10 -16.75
CA SER A 12 9.58 3.27 -15.35
C SER A 12 10.65 4.09 -14.65
N VAL A 13 10.23 5.15 -13.95
CA VAL A 13 11.09 6.05 -13.18
C VAL A 13 11.98 5.25 -12.22
N ALA A 14 11.47 4.11 -11.75
CA ALA A 14 12.14 3.17 -10.86
C ALA A 14 13.33 2.41 -11.52
N LYS A 15 13.27 2.07 -12.82
CA LYS A 15 14.42 1.46 -13.53
C LYS A 15 15.59 2.43 -13.69
N ALA A 16 15.31 3.73 -13.80
CA ALA A 16 16.33 4.79 -13.88
C ALA A 16 16.96 5.12 -12.51
N ALA A 17 16.30 4.78 -11.41
CA ALA A 17 16.76 5.11 -10.06
C ALA A 17 17.82 4.14 -9.51
N ARG A 18 17.94 2.92 -10.07
CA ARG A 18 18.74 1.78 -9.56
C ARG A 18 20.23 2.02 -9.25
N HIS A 19 20.81 3.15 -9.67
CA HIS A 19 22.21 3.51 -9.41
C HIS A 19 22.41 4.79 -8.58
N LYS A 20 21.36 5.35 -7.98
CA LYS A 20 21.49 6.54 -7.13
C LYS A 20 21.74 6.14 -5.68
N LYS A 21 22.80 6.67 -5.06
CA LYS A 21 23.14 6.49 -3.64
C LYS A 21 21.97 6.80 -2.68
N VAL A 22 21.07 7.69 -3.11
CA VAL A 22 19.82 8.05 -2.41
C VAL A 22 18.93 6.83 -2.13
N LEU A 23 18.95 5.79 -2.97
CA LEU A 23 18.16 4.58 -2.76
C LEU A 23 18.58 3.79 -1.52
N TYR A 24 19.78 4.01 -1.00
CA TYR A 24 20.28 3.31 0.19
C TYR A 24 20.05 4.08 1.48
N LEU A 25 19.45 5.26 1.40
CA LEU A 25 19.01 6.02 2.54
C LEU A 25 17.49 5.79 2.73
N PRO A 26 16.98 5.97 3.96
CA PRO A 26 15.54 6.11 4.17
C PRO A 26 14.97 7.29 3.37
N LEU A 27 13.64 7.29 3.21
CA LEU A 27 12.93 8.41 2.60
C LEU A 27 13.18 9.70 3.42
N ASP A 28 13.19 10.86 2.75
CA ASP A 28 13.35 12.13 3.46
C ASP A 28 12.15 12.39 4.38
N ARG A 29 12.40 13.13 5.48
CA ARG A 29 11.40 13.31 6.55
C ARG A 29 10.12 13.98 6.07
N ASP A 30 10.20 14.90 5.13
CA ASP A 30 9.05 15.66 4.66
C ASP A 30 8.15 14.77 3.79
N SER A 31 8.74 13.97 2.90
CA SER A 31 8.03 12.96 2.13
C SER A 31 7.37 11.91 3.03
N VAL A 32 8.07 11.44 4.07
CA VAL A 32 7.48 10.50 5.04
C VAL A 32 6.29 11.14 5.76
N ALA A 33 6.45 12.36 6.28
CA ALA A 33 5.39 13.06 6.99
C ALA A 33 4.15 13.25 6.11
N GLN A 34 4.34 13.57 4.83
CA GLN A 34 3.25 13.72 3.88
C GLN A 34 2.50 12.41 3.65
N VAL A 35 3.20 11.31 3.38
CA VAL A 35 2.57 10.00 3.12
C VAL A 35 1.88 9.47 4.39
N ALA A 36 2.54 9.56 5.54
CA ALA A 36 1.98 9.17 6.84
C ALA A 36 0.72 9.98 7.17
N LEU A 37 0.73 11.30 6.93
CA LEU A 37 -0.42 12.16 7.16
C LEU A 37 -1.62 11.75 6.30
N GLN A 38 -1.40 11.43 5.02
CA GLN A 38 -2.48 10.97 4.14
C GLN A 38 -3.13 9.68 4.66
N ALA A 39 -2.33 8.70 5.07
CA ALA A 39 -2.83 7.45 5.64
C ALA A 39 -3.60 7.67 6.95
N ARG A 40 -3.08 8.53 7.85
CA ARG A 40 -3.75 8.88 9.11
C ARG A 40 -5.07 9.62 8.88
N MET A 41 -5.11 10.58 7.95
CA MET A 41 -6.35 11.28 7.61
C MET A 41 -7.40 10.32 7.05
N ALA A 42 -7.00 9.39 6.18
CA ALA A 42 -7.91 8.36 5.67
C ALA A 42 -8.45 7.47 6.79
N LEU A 43 -7.62 7.10 7.77
CA LEU A 43 -8.02 6.31 8.93
C LEU A 43 -9.03 7.06 9.82
N GLU A 44 -8.83 8.37 10.05
CA GLU A 44 -9.79 9.17 10.83
C GLU A 44 -11.14 9.34 10.11
N VAL A 45 -11.12 9.45 8.78
CA VAL A 45 -12.35 9.47 7.98
C VAL A 45 -13.11 8.13 8.08
N ALA A 46 -12.39 7.01 8.06
CA ALA A 46 -12.95 5.68 8.28
C ALA A 46 -13.53 5.51 9.70
N ARG A 47 -12.80 5.98 10.72
CA ARG A 47 -13.25 5.98 12.13
C ARG A 47 -14.55 6.78 12.30
N ALA A 48 -14.72 7.88 11.56
CA ALA A 48 -15.92 8.69 11.60
C ALA A 48 -17.10 8.12 10.78
N CYS A 49 -16.98 6.90 10.21
CA CYS A 49 -17.95 6.31 9.27
C CYS A 49 -18.25 7.22 8.08
N ARG A 50 -17.25 8.00 7.63
CA ARG A 50 -17.34 8.90 6.47
C ARG A 50 -16.39 8.48 5.36
N GLY A 51 -15.99 7.21 5.35
CA GLY A 51 -15.09 6.63 4.37
C GLY A 51 -15.56 6.90 2.94
N ASP A 52 -14.63 7.32 2.09
CA ASP A 52 -14.84 7.51 0.66
C ASP A 52 -13.89 6.61 -0.16
N ALA A 53 -14.06 6.61 -1.49
CA ALA A 53 -13.22 5.80 -2.37
C ALA A 53 -11.72 6.19 -2.32
N PRO A 54 -11.35 7.49 -2.25
CA PRO A 54 -9.97 7.91 -2.02
C PRO A 54 -9.36 7.38 -0.71
N ALA A 55 -10.07 7.49 0.42
CA ALA A 55 -9.61 6.99 1.70
C ALA A 55 -9.41 5.48 1.67
N LEU A 56 -10.34 4.74 1.05
CA LEU A 56 -10.23 3.29 0.91
C LEU A 56 -9.01 2.89 0.07
N ARG A 57 -8.77 3.59 -1.05
CA ARG A 57 -7.59 3.37 -1.89
C ARG A 57 -6.30 3.66 -1.12
N CYS A 58 -6.25 4.77 -0.40
CA CYS A 58 -5.07 5.18 0.37
C CYS A 58 -4.72 4.13 1.43
N LEU A 59 -5.70 3.70 2.23
CA LEU A 59 -5.51 2.70 3.28
C LEU A 59 -5.16 1.33 2.70
N ALA A 60 -5.85 0.89 1.65
CA ALA A 60 -5.54 -0.39 1.01
C ALA A 60 -4.11 -0.43 0.44
N GLN A 61 -3.64 0.67 -0.15
CA GLN A 61 -2.25 0.79 -0.60
C GLN A 61 -1.25 0.76 0.56
N ALA A 62 -1.53 1.49 1.65
CA ALA A 62 -0.67 1.49 2.84
C ALA A 62 -0.56 0.09 3.46
N VAL A 63 -1.68 -0.62 3.62
CA VAL A 63 -1.71 -2.01 4.13
C VAL A 63 -0.93 -2.95 3.22
N ALA A 64 -1.16 -2.89 1.90
CA ALA A 64 -0.47 -3.74 0.93
C ALA A 64 1.04 -3.49 0.91
N LEU A 65 1.47 -2.22 0.98
CA LEU A 65 2.89 -1.86 1.09
C LEU A 65 3.49 -2.43 2.37
N THR A 66 2.79 -2.27 3.49
CA THR A 66 3.23 -2.75 4.80
C THR A 66 3.48 -4.25 4.78
N GLY A 67 2.56 -5.02 4.20
CA GLY A 67 2.73 -6.46 4.04
C GLY A 67 3.87 -6.85 3.09
N LEU A 68 4.09 -6.12 2.00
CA LEU A 68 5.20 -6.39 1.08
C LEU A 68 6.56 -6.08 1.69
N ILE A 69 6.66 -5.01 2.48
CA ILE A 69 7.88 -4.62 3.21
C ILE A 69 8.13 -5.61 4.36
N ALA A 70 7.09 -5.99 5.10
CA ALA A 70 7.17 -7.03 6.13
C ALA A 70 7.65 -8.38 5.57
N ALA A 71 7.08 -8.81 4.44
CA ALA A 71 7.50 -10.03 3.75
C ALA A 71 8.94 -9.97 3.20
N ALA A 72 9.52 -8.77 3.07
CA ALA A 72 10.93 -8.59 2.73
C ALA A 72 11.86 -8.61 3.96
N GLY A 73 11.34 -8.85 5.16
CA GLY A 73 12.08 -8.92 6.42
C GLY A 73 12.22 -7.58 7.14
N HIS A 74 11.44 -6.57 6.76
CA HIS A 74 11.49 -5.22 7.32
C HIS A 74 10.24 -4.85 8.13
N GLY A 75 9.48 -5.85 8.58
CA GLY A 75 8.26 -5.64 9.36
C GLY A 75 8.35 -6.25 10.75
N GLU A 76 7.73 -5.58 11.71
CA GLU A 76 7.57 -6.05 13.10
C GLU A 76 6.13 -6.39 13.45
N ILE A 77 5.22 -6.23 12.47
CA ILE A 77 3.80 -6.53 12.67
C ILE A 77 3.52 -8.03 12.67
N GLU A 78 2.63 -8.45 13.56
CA GLU A 78 2.12 -9.81 13.60
C GLU A 78 1.28 -10.11 12.35
N GLU A 79 1.48 -11.29 11.77
CA GLU A 79 0.76 -11.72 10.57
C GLU A 79 -0.77 -11.73 10.78
N GLU A 80 -1.23 -12.08 11.98
CA GLU A 80 -2.66 -12.07 12.32
C GLU A 80 -3.26 -10.66 12.25
N THR A 81 -2.60 -9.66 12.83
CA THR A 81 -3.02 -8.25 12.80
C THR A 81 -3.06 -7.72 11.37
N LEU A 82 -2.06 -8.08 10.57
CA LEU A 82 -1.98 -7.69 9.18
C LEU A 82 -3.09 -8.36 8.34
N CYS A 83 -3.39 -9.65 8.56
CA CYS A 83 -4.51 -10.36 7.95
C CYS A 83 -5.87 -9.76 8.34
N ALA A 84 -6.04 -9.39 9.61
CA ALA A 84 -7.27 -8.77 10.10
C ALA A 84 -7.54 -7.43 9.42
N ALA A 85 -6.51 -6.59 9.24
CA ALA A 85 -6.65 -5.33 8.52
C ALA A 85 -6.98 -5.55 7.02
N GLU A 86 -6.33 -6.50 6.35
CA GLU A 86 -6.66 -6.84 4.97
C GLU A 86 -8.09 -7.35 4.80
N ALA A 87 -8.56 -8.18 5.74
CA ALA A 87 -9.92 -8.69 5.74
C ALA A 87 -10.95 -7.55 5.90
N ALA A 88 -10.69 -6.60 6.79
CA ALA A 88 -11.55 -5.43 7.00
C ALA A 88 -11.72 -4.62 5.70
N PHE A 89 -10.61 -4.24 5.04
CA PHE A 89 -10.68 -3.48 3.79
C PHE A 89 -11.23 -4.30 2.61
N SER A 90 -11.00 -5.61 2.59
CA SER A 90 -11.63 -6.52 1.62
C SER A 90 -13.15 -6.57 1.81
N GLY A 91 -13.63 -6.57 3.05
CA GLY A 91 -15.06 -6.51 3.38
C GLY A 91 -15.71 -5.22 2.88
N VAL A 92 -15.07 -4.06 3.10
CA VAL A 92 -15.53 -2.77 2.56
C VAL A 92 -15.60 -2.81 1.04
N LEU A 93 -14.57 -3.34 0.36
CA LEU A 93 -14.56 -3.47 -1.09
C LEU A 93 -15.66 -4.40 -1.62
N ALA A 94 -15.86 -5.54 -0.96
CA ALA A 94 -16.88 -6.52 -1.32
C ALA A 94 -18.30 -5.98 -1.13
N SER A 95 -18.51 -5.06 -0.17
CA SER A 95 -19.82 -4.42 0.04
C SER A 95 -20.26 -3.54 -1.14
N GLY A 96 -19.32 -3.08 -1.98
CA GLY A 96 -19.57 -2.13 -3.06
C GLY A 96 -19.93 -0.71 -2.62
N SER A 97 -20.09 -0.47 -1.30
CA SER A 97 -20.41 0.85 -0.74
C SER A 97 -19.14 1.66 -0.53
N LEU A 98 -18.67 2.31 -1.58
CA LEU A 98 -17.46 3.15 -1.55
C LEU A 98 -17.66 4.53 -0.88
N SER A 99 -18.82 4.77 -0.27
CA SER A 99 -19.17 6.02 0.43
C SER A 99 -19.84 5.72 1.77
N GLY A 100 -19.50 6.50 2.80
CA GLY A 100 -20.10 6.39 4.14
C GLY A 100 -19.73 5.10 4.88
N TRP A 101 -18.70 4.40 4.43
CA TRP A 101 -18.23 3.18 5.10
C TRP A 101 -17.41 3.56 6.34
N GLY A 102 -17.33 2.62 7.27
CA GLY A 102 -16.52 2.71 8.48
C GLY A 102 -15.99 1.34 8.85
N LEU A 103 -15.18 1.30 9.91
CA LEU A 103 -14.64 0.07 10.49
C LEU A 103 -15.21 -0.09 11.89
N ASP A 104 -15.49 -1.33 12.28
CA ASP A 104 -15.81 -1.61 13.68
C ASP A 104 -14.58 -1.42 14.59
N ALA A 105 -14.77 -1.52 15.91
CA ALA A 105 -13.69 -1.25 16.87
C ALA A 105 -12.49 -2.20 16.71
N ARG A 106 -12.71 -3.46 16.32
CA ARG A 106 -11.66 -4.46 16.13
C ARG A 106 -10.93 -4.23 14.81
N GLU A 107 -11.67 -4.00 13.75
CA GLU A 107 -11.13 -3.68 12.42
C GLU A 107 -10.30 -2.39 12.46
N LEU A 108 -10.80 -1.38 13.17
CA LEU A 108 -10.11 -0.11 13.37
C LEU A 108 -8.82 -0.27 14.18
N ALA A 109 -8.81 -1.12 15.20
CA ALA A 109 -7.60 -1.41 15.98
C ALA A 109 -6.52 -2.06 15.10
N ALA A 110 -6.89 -3.12 14.37
CA ALA A 110 -5.96 -3.78 13.44
C ALA A 110 -5.44 -2.83 12.35
N ALA A 111 -6.32 -2.00 11.76
CA ALA A 111 -5.93 -0.99 10.79
C ALA A 111 -4.98 0.05 11.41
N THR A 112 -5.21 0.47 12.66
CA THR A 112 -4.35 1.42 13.36
C THR A 112 -2.95 0.86 13.57
N ASP A 113 -2.84 -0.41 13.99
CA ASP A 113 -1.55 -1.06 14.20
C ASP A 113 -0.76 -1.21 12.90
N VAL A 114 -1.43 -1.58 11.80
CA VAL A 114 -0.82 -1.64 10.48
C VAL A 114 -0.36 -0.26 10.00
N ILE A 115 -1.13 0.80 10.22
CA ILE A 115 -0.73 2.16 9.83
C ILE A 115 0.43 2.68 10.68
N ASN A 116 0.48 2.34 11.97
CA ASN A 116 1.64 2.65 12.80
C ASN A 116 2.90 1.94 12.31
N GLU A 117 2.78 0.67 11.92
CA GLU A 117 3.88 -0.06 11.30
C GLU A 117 4.28 0.54 9.95
N HIS A 118 3.31 0.95 9.13
CA HIS A 118 3.56 1.64 7.87
C HIS A 118 4.42 2.90 8.09
N ASP A 119 4.04 3.73 9.06
CA ASP A 119 4.77 4.95 9.41
C ASP A 119 6.19 4.67 9.92
N ARG A 120 6.38 3.58 10.67
CA ARG A 120 7.71 3.13 11.11
C ARG A 120 8.55 2.67 9.93
N GLN A 121 7.99 1.81 9.08
CA GLN A 121 8.67 1.29 7.89
C GLN A 121 9.10 2.41 6.94
N LEU A 122 8.27 3.43 6.72
CA LEU A 122 8.65 4.58 5.88
C LEU A 122 9.83 5.38 6.45
N ARG A 123 9.98 5.45 7.78
CA ARG A 123 11.08 6.16 8.45
C ARG A 123 12.38 5.37 8.50
N GLU A 124 12.28 4.05 8.66
CA GLU A 124 13.43 3.20 9.02
C GLU A 124 13.92 2.34 7.85
N THR A 125 13.04 2.04 6.90
CA THR A 125 13.38 1.17 5.77
C THR A 125 14.12 1.95 4.69
N ARG A 126 15.14 1.32 4.11
CA ARG A 126 15.86 1.86 2.95
C ARG A 126 14.91 2.08 1.78
N LEU A 127 15.06 3.21 1.10
CA LEU A 127 14.21 3.60 -0.02
C LEU A 127 14.18 2.55 -1.13
N ASP A 128 15.24 1.78 -1.36
CA ASP A 128 15.27 0.72 -2.36
C ASP A 128 14.27 -0.40 -2.09
N VAL A 129 14.01 -0.73 -0.82
CA VAL A 129 13.01 -1.74 -0.44
C VAL A 129 11.61 -1.19 -0.64
N VAL A 130 11.37 0.06 -0.22
CA VAL A 130 10.08 0.74 -0.39
C VAL A 130 9.73 0.87 -1.88
N VAL A 131 10.69 1.30 -2.72
CA VAL A 131 10.52 1.40 -4.17
C VAL A 131 10.24 0.03 -4.79
N ARG A 132 10.92 -1.04 -4.34
CA ARG A 132 10.63 -2.41 -4.82
C ARG A 132 9.23 -2.89 -4.42
N ALA A 133 8.73 -2.50 -3.25
CA ALA A 133 7.36 -2.80 -2.83
C ALA A 133 6.36 -2.04 -3.70
N PHE A 134 6.60 -0.75 -3.96
CA PHE A 134 5.79 0.06 -4.88
C PHE A 134 5.80 -0.50 -6.30
N GLU A 135 6.97 -0.85 -6.87
CA GLU A 135 7.06 -1.47 -8.20
C GLU A 135 6.27 -2.78 -8.27
N GLN A 136 6.27 -3.56 -7.18
CA GLN A 136 5.51 -4.81 -7.09
C GLN A 136 4.00 -4.57 -7.11
N ILE A 137 3.55 -3.45 -6.53
CA ILE A 137 2.17 -3.00 -6.61
C ILE A 137 1.88 -2.48 -8.02
N GLU A 138 2.68 -1.57 -8.58
CA GLU A 138 2.47 -0.98 -9.91
C GLU A 138 2.47 -1.99 -11.05
N ARG A 139 3.39 -2.97 -11.04
CA ARG A 139 3.43 -4.03 -12.06
C ARG A 139 2.16 -4.88 -12.06
N ARG A 140 1.44 -4.90 -10.94
CA ARG A 140 0.25 -5.71 -10.75
C ARG A 140 -1.01 -4.88 -10.92
N LEU A 141 -1.02 -3.64 -10.43
CA LEU A 141 -1.95 -2.57 -10.81
C LEU A 141 -1.69 -2.12 -12.26
N GLY A 142 -1.80 -3.05 -13.21
CA GLY A 142 -2.07 -2.70 -14.60
C GLY A 142 -3.44 -2.02 -14.72
N PRO A 143 -3.86 -1.59 -15.92
CA PRO A 143 -5.09 -0.81 -16.14
C PRO A 143 -6.43 -1.52 -15.83
N GLY A 144 -6.44 -2.56 -14.99
CA GLY A 144 -7.65 -3.28 -14.58
C GLY A 144 -7.55 -4.07 -13.27
N LEU A 145 -6.48 -3.93 -12.48
CA LEU A 145 -6.40 -4.63 -11.20
C LEU A 145 -7.20 -3.89 -10.12
N THR A 146 -8.04 -4.61 -9.42
CA THR A 146 -8.92 -4.11 -8.35
C THR A 146 -8.18 -4.04 -7.01
N LEU A 147 -8.62 -3.17 -6.10
CA LEU A 147 -8.05 -3.10 -4.74
C LEU A 147 -8.19 -4.44 -3.98
N ALA A 148 -9.21 -5.24 -4.29
CA ALA A 148 -9.40 -6.56 -3.71
C ALA A 148 -8.27 -7.53 -4.11
N GLU A 149 -7.78 -7.41 -5.33
CA GLU A 149 -6.66 -8.21 -5.81
C GLU A 149 -5.33 -7.82 -5.16
N LEU A 150 -5.20 -6.65 -4.54
CA LEU A 150 -3.97 -6.28 -3.80
C LEU A 150 -3.75 -7.20 -2.58
N PHE A 151 -4.81 -7.52 -1.85
CA PHE A 151 -4.72 -8.37 -0.65
C PHE A 151 -4.54 -9.85 -1.00
N ALA A 152 -5.18 -10.31 -2.07
CA ALA A 152 -4.98 -11.67 -2.61
C ALA A 152 -3.53 -11.97 -3.04
N LEU A 153 -2.64 -10.96 -3.09
CA LEU A 153 -1.22 -11.13 -3.42
C LEU A 153 -0.39 -11.74 -2.27
N ARG A 154 -0.76 -11.51 -1.00
CA ARG A 154 0.00 -12.07 0.12
C ARG A 154 -0.31 -13.55 0.32
N ASP A 155 -1.57 -13.93 0.16
CA ASP A 155 -2.06 -15.31 0.31
C ASP A 155 -1.30 -16.33 -0.57
N LYS A 156 -0.95 -15.94 -1.80
CA LYS A 156 -0.22 -16.81 -2.75
C LYS A 156 1.23 -17.07 -2.37
N ARG A 157 1.83 -16.31 -1.44
CA ARG A 157 3.18 -16.56 -0.92
C ARG A 157 3.17 -17.48 0.30
N ALA A 158 2.11 -17.47 1.10
CA ALA A 158 1.97 -18.36 2.25
C ALA A 158 1.85 -19.83 1.81
N SER A 159 1.21 -20.10 0.68
CA SER A 159 1.02 -21.46 0.14
C SER A 159 2.23 -22.03 -0.64
N ARG A 160 3.38 -21.34 -0.68
CA ARG A 160 4.59 -21.77 -1.44
C ARG A 160 5.80 -22.09 -0.57
N LYS A 161 5.63 -22.19 0.75
CA LYS A 161 6.66 -22.67 1.67
C LYS A 161 6.28 -24.01 2.26
#